data_AF-A0A388K6C0-F1
#
_entry.id   AF-A0A388K6C0-F1
#
_cell.length_a   1.000
_cell.length_b   1.000
_cell.length_c   1.000
_cell.angle_alpha   90.00
_cell.angle_beta   90.00
_cell.angle_gamma   90.00
#
_symmetry.space_group_name_H-M   'P 1'
#
loop_
_entity.id
_entity.type
_entity.pdbx_description
1 polymer ?
#
loop_
_entity_poly.entity_id
_entity_poly.type
_entity_poly.pdbx_seq_one_letter_code
_entity_poly.pdbx_strand_id
1 'polypeptide(L)'
;MAASVPSRTCYTCGSPHHYMRECPHRGFAPRPPATGANAIPTGPSTAVPPVLALPPPSYANPVPAPAPVYPSTSNYASNYQGQPRGGFWKTNQERLDKCYAKVIADEEQAAKKKEEDERKMKLKEEEDRKKEWKEEREKLEAEMAARIDKRMELVCGTKNRTDGAGCEKVNEELLQLRKENESLRKRLTGEGTSCSEDRISSLQREMADLKRQMVEKRCGDDEVFALKKEIEELRGTALVKINFEQEIAG
;
A
#
# COMPACT_ATOMS: atom_id res chain seq x y z
N MET A 1 -4.69 -40.28 5.24
CA MET A 1 -4.16 -40.88 6.48
C MET A 1 -3.68 -39.75 7.37
N ALA A 2 -4.36 -39.49 8.49
CA ALA A 2 -3.99 -38.41 9.41
C ALA A 2 -2.77 -38.82 10.23
N ALA A 3 -1.70 -38.03 10.19
CA ALA A 3 -0.49 -38.28 10.96
C ALA A 3 -0.80 -38.12 12.46
N SER A 4 -0.58 -39.19 13.22
CA SER A 4 -0.66 -39.19 14.68
C SER A 4 0.36 -38.21 15.25
N VAL A 5 -0.10 -37.11 15.83
CA VAL A 5 0.76 -36.15 16.52
C VAL A 5 1.43 -36.87 17.71
N PRO A 6 2.78 -36.85 17.84
CA PRO A 6 3.45 -37.56 18.91
C PRO A 6 3.02 -36.98 20.26
N SER A 7 2.47 -37.85 21.11
CA SER A 7 2.05 -37.53 22.47
C SER A 7 3.22 -36.92 23.24
N ARG A 8 3.07 -35.65 23.65
CA ARG A 8 4.12 -34.89 24.35
C ARG A 8 4.29 -35.45 25.76
N THR A 9 5.20 -36.40 25.92
CA THR A 9 5.62 -36.91 27.22
C THR A 9 6.74 -36.05 27.81
N CYS A 10 6.86 -36.03 29.13
CA CYS A 10 7.94 -35.39 29.84
C CYS A 10 9.29 -35.99 29.42
N TYR A 11 10.18 -35.18 28.85
CA TYR A 11 11.50 -35.66 28.41
C TYR A 11 12.40 -36.16 29.55
N THR A 12 12.12 -35.79 30.81
CA THR A 12 12.93 -36.20 31.96
C THR A 12 12.54 -37.56 32.52
N CYS A 13 11.25 -37.93 32.50
CA CYS A 13 10.77 -39.18 33.09
C CYS A 13 9.86 -40.02 32.18
N GLY A 14 9.55 -39.55 30.97
CA GLY A 14 8.69 -40.22 30.00
C GLY A 14 7.19 -40.17 30.30
N SER A 15 6.75 -39.53 31.39
CA SER A 15 5.32 -39.49 31.75
C SER A 15 4.51 -38.57 30.83
N PRO A 16 3.33 -38.98 30.33
CA PRO A 16 2.43 -38.11 29.56
C PRO A 16 1.65 -37.10 30.42
N HIS A 17 1.72 -37.19 31.75
CA HIS A 17 0.86 -36.40 32.65
C HIS A 17 1.40 -34.99 32.97
N HIS A 18 2.62 -34.64 32.56
CA HIS A 18 3.19 -33.32 32.83
C HIS A 18 4.27 -32.95 31.81
N TYR A 19 4.59 -31.66 31.73
CA TYR A 19 5.71 -31.16 30.93
C TYR A 19 7.02 -31.17 31.72
N MET A 20 8.16 -31.14 31.01
CA MET A 20 9.52 -31.21 31.60
C MET A 20 9.78 -30.20 32.75
N ARG A 21 9.06 -29.06 32.76
CA ARG A 21 9.18 -28.02 33.80
C ARG A 21 8.49 -28.39 35.11
N GLU A 22 7.49 -29.26 35.04
CA GLU A 22 6.64 -29.70 36.14
C GLU A 22 7.01 -31.11 36.62
N CYS A 23 8.13 -31.67 36.12
CA CYS A 23 8.53 -33.01 36.50
C CYS A 23 8.86 -33.07 37.98
N PRO A 24 8.17 -33.89 38.79
CA PRO A 24 8.43 -33.98 40.23
C PRO A 24 9.81 -34.57 40.52
N HIS A 25 10.38 -35.32 39.57
CA HIS A 25 11.77 -35.80 39.63
C HIS A 25 12.81 -34.72 39.36
N ARG A 26 12.40 -33.47 39.07
CA ARG A 26 13.29 -32.32 38.92
C ARG A 26 13.73 -31.76 40.29
N GLY A 27 13.98 -32.66 41.25
CA GLY A 27 14.30 -32.33 42.62
C GLY A 27 15.66 -31.65 42.76
N PHE A 28 15.66 -30.52 43.47
CA PHE A 28 16.65 -30.06 44.46
C PHE A 28 18.16 -30.19 44.20
N ALA A 29 18.62 -30.37 42.97
CA ALA A 29 20.02 -30.09 42.64
C ALA A 29 20.22 -28.57 42.48
N PRO A 30 21.20 -27.94 43.15
CA PRO A 30 21.49 -26.52 42.99
C PRO A 30 21.85 -26.29 41.53
N ARG A 31 20.96 -25.60 40.83
CA ARG A 31 21.18 -25.16 39.45
C ARG A 31 22.39 -24.23 39.46
N PRO A 32 23.46 -24.45 38.68
CA PRO A 32 24.42 -23.38 38.45
C PRO A 32 23.65 -22.17 37.91
N PRO A 33 23.98 -20.95 38.35
CA PRO A 33 23.22 -19.75 38.01
C PRO A 33 23.10 -19.67 36.49
N ALA A 34 21.87 -19.49 36.02
CA ALA A 34 21.57 -19.36 34.61
C ALA A 34 22.14 -18.03 34.10
N THR A 35 23.44 -17.98 33.84
CA THR A 35 24.04 -17.00 32.94
C THR A 35 23.51 -17.32 31.56
N GLY A 36 22.58 -16.49 31.08
CA GLY A 36 21.97 -16.60 29.78
C GLY A 36 23.02 -16.56 28.67
N ALA A 37 23.34 -17.73 28.13
CA ALA A 37 23.87 -17.90 26.78
C ALA A 37 23.69 -19.37 26.39
N ASN A 38 22.91 -19.59 25.34
CA ASN A 38 22.73 -20.81 24.55
C ASN A 38 23.70 -21.97 24.87
N ALA A 39 23.20 -23.02 25.54
CA ALA A 39 23.84 -24.32 25.58
C ALA A 39 22.90 -25.34 24.92
N ILE A 40 23.06 -25.51 23.60
CA ILE A 40 22.67 -26.75 22.92
C ILE A 40 23.78 -27.75 23.28
N PRO A 41 23.50 -28.86 24.00
CA PRO A 41 24.50 -29.89 24.21
C PRO A 41 24.59 -30.75 22.95
N THR A 42 25.57 -30.47 22.10
CA THR A 42 25.94 -31.37 21.00
C THR A 42 26.89 -32.43 21.54
N GLY A 43 26.38 -33.66 21.67
CA GLY A 43 27.20 -34.88 21.75
C GLY A 43 26.46 -36.07 22.37
N PRO A 44 26.86 -37.32 22.06
CA PRO A 44 27.28 -37.86 20.76
C PRO A 44 26.35 -39.02 20.36
N SER A 45 25.90 -39.09 19.10
CA SER A 45 25.36 -40.35 18.56
C SER A 45 25.75 -40.50 17.10
N THR A 46 26.77 -41.33 16.90
CA THR A 46 26.85 -42.37 15.86
C THR A 46 26.24 -42.06 14.48
N ALA A 47 27.12 -41.61 13.59
CA ALA A 47 27.36 -42.14 12.23
C ALA A 47 26.16 -42.45 11.32
N VAL A 48 25.84 -41.54 10.38
CA VAL A 48 25.89 -41.74 8.91
C VAL A 48 26.06 -40.35 8.24
N PRO A 49 27.05 -40.13 7.34
CA PRO A 49 27.10 -38.91 6.52
C PRO A 49 26.57 -39.15 5.08
N PRO A 50 25.85 -38.20 4.45
CA PRO A 50 25.78 -38.14 3.00
C PRO A 50 26.98 -37.36 2.46
N VAL A 51 27.75 -38.06 1.65
CA VAL A 51 28.90 -37.56 0.89
C VAL A 51 28.41 -36.69 -0.25
N LEU A 52 28.83 -35.43 -0.30
CA LEU A 52 28.91 -34.66 -1.55
C LEU A 52 30.38 -34.57 -1.93
N ALA A 53 30.70 -35.23 -3.04
CA ALA A 53 32.01 -35.35 -3.65
C ALA A 53 32.37 -34.11 -4.47
N LEU A 54 33.68 -33.79 -4.55
CA LEU A 54 34.49 -33.58 -5.77
C LEU A 54 35.93 -33.07 -5.38
N PRO A 55 36.95 -33.17 -6.27
CA PRO A 55 38.22 -33.90 -6.02
C PRO A 55 39.48 -33.03 -5.75
N PRO A 56 40.64 -33.65 -5.38
CA PRO A 56 41.89 -32.95 -5.04
C PRO A 56 42.88 -32.84 -6.21
N PRO A 57 43.92 -31.99 -6.05
CA PRO A 57 45.30 -32.49 -6.18
C PRO A 57 46.14 -32.01 -4.98
N SER A 58 46.75 -32.92 -4.22
CA SER A 58 48.06 -33.55 -4.42
C SER A 58 49.26 -32.69 -3.99
N TYR A 59 49.85 -33.13 -2.87
CA TYR A 59 51.25 -33.06 -2.44
C TYR A 59 51.96 -31.70 -2.34
N ALA A 60 52.17 -31.25 -1.09
CA ALA A 60 53.50 -31.07 -0.50
C ALA A 60 53.36 -30.54 0.95
N ASN A 61 53.83 -31.30 1.94
CA ASN A 61 54.33 -30.71 3.18
C ASN A 61 55.56 -29.86 2.81
N PRO A 62 55.74 -28.66 3.39
CA PRO A 62 56.71 -28.61 4.50
C PRO A 62 56.49 -27.48 5.56
N VAL A 63 56.95 -27.78 6.78
CA VAL A 63 57.47 -26.88 7.85
C VAL A 63 56.47 -25.98 8.61
N PRO A 64 56.43 -26.01 9.96
CA PRO A 64 55.74 -25.00 10.76
C PRO A 64 56.56 -23.70 10.78
N ALA A 65 56.04 -22.65 10.16
CA ALA A 65 56.55 -21.29 10.33
C ALA A 65 56.18 -20.75 11.74
N PRO A 66 57.07 -20.00 12.42
CA PRO A 66 56.76 -19.42 13.72
C PRO A 66 55.68 -18.34 13.57
N ALA A 67 54.67 -18.39 14.43
CA ALA A 67 53.61 -17.41 14.51
C ALA A 67 54.18 -15.99 14.74
N PRO A 68 53.63 -14.94 14.11
CA PRO A 68 53.99 -13.58 14.46
C PRO A 68 53.56 -13.31 15.89
N VAL A 69 54.54 -13.01 16.74
CA VAL A 69 54.34 -12.47 18.08
C VAL A 69 53.74 -11.08 17.91
N TYR A 70 52.41 -11.00 17.91
CA TYR A 70 51.73 -9.75 18.20
C TYR A 70 52.04 -9.40 19.67
N PRO A 71 52.42 -8.15 19.99
CA PRO A 71 52.52 -7.73 21.37
C PRO A 71 51.11 -7.78 21.96
N SER A 72 50.83 -8.88 22.66
CA SER A 72 49.71 -8.97 23.57
C SER A 72 50.01 -7.99 24.69
N THR A 73 49.46 -6.77 24.59
CA THR A 73 49.32 -5.87 25.73
C THR A 73 48.30 -6.46 26.68
N SER A 74 48.68 -7.57 27.31
CA SER A 74 48.06 -8.10 28.52
C SER A 74 48.52 -7.23 29.67
N ASN A 75 47.90 -6.05 29.77
CA ASN A 75 48.01 -5.19 30.93
C ASN A 75 46.67 -5.16 31.67
N TYR A 76 46.11 -6.35 31.94
CA TYR A 76 45.08 -6.50 32.96
C TYR A 76 45.78 -6.85 34.27
N ALA A 77 46.39 -5.82 34.85
CA ALA A 77 46.68 -5.79 36.27
C ALA A 77 45.37 -6.10 37.01
N SER A 78 45.42 -7.17 37.81
CA SER A 78 44.51 -7.41 38.92
C SER A 78 44.43 -6.17 39.78
N ASN A 79 43.44 -5.33 39.51
CA ASN A 79 43.01 -4.29 40.42
C ASN A 79 41.47 -4.28 40.44
N TYR A 80 40.91 -5.31 41.08
CA TYR A 80 39.53 -5.30 41.56
C TYR A 80 39.42 -4.34 42.75
N GLN A 81 39.72 -3.06 42.53
CA GLN A 81 39.24 -1.98 43.37
C GLN A 81 37.90 -1.54 42.78
N GLY A 82 36.85 -1.65 43.57
CA GLY A 82 35.46 -1.42 43.17
C GLY A 82 35.21 -0.01 42.64
N GLN A 83 35.47 0.19 41.35
CA GLN A 83 34.85 1.28 40.61
C GLN A 83 33.35 1.05 40.63
N PRO A 84 32.55 2.02 41.10
CA PRO A 84 31.11 1.86 41.16
C PRO A 84 30.62 1.58 39.74
N ARG A 85 29.89 0.48 39.53
CA ARG A 85 29.21 0.18 38.25
C ARG A 85 28.05 1.16 37.97
N GLY A 86 28.18 2.42 38.39
CA GLY A 86 27.22 3.49 38.15
C GLY A 86 27.31 3.94 36.69
N GLY A 87 26.46 3.37 35.84
CA GLY A 87 26.35 3.78 34.44
C GLY A 87 26.31 2.64 33.44
N PHE A 88 26.67 1.40 33.82
CA PHE A 88 26.56 0.26 32.90
C PHE A 88 25.13 0.09 32.37
N TRP A 89 24.14 0.17 33.26
CA TRP A 89 22.72 0.14 32.89
C TRP A 89 22.34 1.33 32.01
N LYS A 90 22.81 2.53 32.32
CA LYS A 90 22.50 3.74 31.55
C LYS A 90 23.05 3.66 30.12
N THR A 91 24.29 3.21 29.94
CA THR A 91 24.90 3.06 28.61
C THR A 91 24.27 1.93 27.80
N ASN A 92 23.88 0.82 28.45
CA ASN A 92 23.18 -0.26 27.78
C ASN A 92 21.75 0.15 27.37
N GLN A 93 21.05 0.86 28.26
CA GLN A 93 19.75 1.44 27.98
C GLN A 93 19.82 2.40 26.80
N GLU A 94 20.80 3.31 26.79
CA GLU A 94 20.98 4.24 25.67
C GLU A 94 21.24 3.53 24.34
N ARG A 95 21.93 2.38 24.34
CA ARG A 95 22.13 1.57 23.14
C ARG A 95 20.83 0.92 22.67
N LEU A 96 20.02 0.40 23.59
CA LEU A 96 18.70 -0.15 23.27
C LEU A 96 17.79 0.94 22.74
N ASP A 97 17.74 2.09 23.39
CA ASP A 97 16.92 3.24 22.97
C ASP A 97 17.31 3.71 21.56
N LYS A 98 18.62 3.74 21.24
CA LYS A 98 19.10 4.04 19.87
C LYS A 98 18.65 2.99 18.85
N CYS A 99 18.69 1.70 19.21
CA CYS A 99 18.22 0.63 18.33
C CYS A 99 16.71 0.75 18.09
N TYR A 100 15.92 0.98 19.14
CA TYR A 100 14.48 1.19 19.02
C TYR A 100 14.14 2.43 18.20
N ALA A 101 14.79 3.57 18.47
CA ALA A 101 14.59 4.79 17.69
C ALA A 101 14.89 4.58 16.21
N LYS A 102 15.93 3.79 15.88
CA LYS A 102 16.25 3.46 14.49
C LYS A 102 15.16 2.60 13.83
N VAL A 103 14.64 1.59 14.53
CA VAL A 103 13.55 0.75 13.99
C VAL A 103 12.31 1.57 13.71
N ILE A 104 11.92 2.45 14.64
CA ILE A 104 10.77 3.34 14.45
C ILE A 104 11.02 4.29 13.26
N ALA A 105 12.22 4.88 13.16
CA ALA A 105 12.56 5.75 12.04
C ALA A 105 12.54 5.00 10.69
N ASP A 106 13.04 3.77 10.64
CA ASP A 106 13.04 2.93 9.44
C ASP A 106 11.60 2.52 9.05
N GLU A 107 10.74 2.22 10.03
CA GLU A 107 9.30 1.95 9.81
C GLU A 107 8.56 3.19 9.30
N GLU A 108 8.79 4.37 9.88
CA GLU A 108 8.21 5.63 9.42
C GLU A 108 8.67 6.00 8.01
N GLN A 109 9.95 5.79 7.69
CA GLN A 109 10.48 6.05 6.34
C GLN A 109 9.90 5.06 5.32
N ALA A 110 9.74 3.79 5.68
CA ALA A 110 9.07 2.81 4.84
C ALA A 110 7.58 3.16 4.62
N ALA A 111 6.88 3.62 5.65
CA ALA A 111 5.51 4.09 5.56
C ALA A 111 5.39 5.32 4.65
N LYS A 112 6.26 6.33 4.82
CA LYS A 112 6.30 7.53 3.97
C LYS A 112 6.58 7.20 2.51
N LYS A 113 7.53 6.31 2.24
CA LYS A 113 7.83 5.87 0.87
C LYS A 113 6.63 5.16 0.23
N LYS A 114 5.95 4.29 0.99
CA LYS A 114 4.74 3.61 0.53
C LYS A 114 3.60 4.60 0.23
N GLU A 115 3.41 5.61 1.07
CA GLU A 115 2.42 6.68 0.84
C GLU A 115 2.75 7.51 -0.40
N GLU A 116 4.02 7.85 -0.62
CA GLU A 116 4.46 8.60 -1.81
C GLU A 116 4.25 7.81 -3.10
N ASP A 117 4.55 6.50 -3.10
CA ASP A 117 4.34 5.61 -4.24
C ASP A 117 2.84 5.44 -4.54
N GLU A 118 1.99 5.33 -3.51
CA GLU A 118 0.53 5.29 -3.69
C GLU A 118 0.00 6.62 -4.26
N ARG A 119 0.57 7.75 -3.83
CA ARG A 119 0.20 9.08 -4.35
C ARG A 119 0.61 9.26 -5.80
N LYS A 120 1.77 8.74 -6.20
CA LYS A 120 2.22 8.71 -7.61
C LYS A 120 1.34 7.80 -8.46
N MET A 121 0.94 6.65 -7.93
CA MET A 121 0.01 5.74 -8.62
C MET A 121 -1.35 6.40 -8.88
N LYS A 122 -1.92 7.09 -7.88
CA LYS A 122 -3.17 7.83 -8.02
C LYS A 122 -3.10 8.95 -9.07
N LEU A 123 -1.99 9.71 -9.10
CA LEU A 123 -1.78 10.75 -10.11
C LEU A 123 -1.69 10.15 -11.52
N LYS A 124 -0.99 9.02 -11.68
CA LYS A 124 -0.88 8.33 -12.96
C LYS A 124 -2.24 7.81 -13.45
N GLU A 125 -3.03 7.21 -12.56
CA GLU A 125 -4.39 6.74 -12.86
C GLU A 125 -5.31 7.90 -13.28
N GLU A 126 -5.21 9.06 -12.62
CA GLU A 126 -5.98 10.25 -13.00
C GLU A 126 -5.54 10.82 -14.36
N GLU A 127 -4.25 10.80 -14.67
CA GLU A 127 -3.71 11.22 -15.97
C GLU A 127 -4.16 10.29 -17.10
N ASP A 128 -4.15 8.98 -16.87
CA ASP A 128 -4.59 7.98 -17.85
C ASP A 128 -6.10 8.10 -18.12
N ARG A 129 -6.92 8.27 -17.07
CA ARG A 129 -8.36 8.57 -17.22
C ARG A 129 -8.61 9.85 -18.03
N LYS A 130 -7.76 10.86 -17.85
CA LYS A 130 -7.85 12.11 -18.62
C LYS A 130 -7.46 11.93 -20.09
N LYS A 131 -6.46 11.08 -20.37
CA LYS A 131 -6.06 10.73 -21.73
C LYS A 131 -7.16 9.96 -22.45
N GLU A 132 -7.73 8.93 -21.81
CA GLU A 132 -8.84 8.15 -22.38
C GLU A 132 -10.01 9.07 -22.78
N TRP A 133 -10.42 9.98 -21.90
CA TRP A 133 -11.48 10.93 -22.22
C TRP A 133 -11.13 11.85 -23.40
N LYS A 134 -9.88 12.28 -23.50
CA LYS A 134 -9.40 13.11 -24.61
C LYS A 134 -9.40 12.31 -25.93
N GLU A 135 -8.95 11.06 -25.90
CA GLU A 135 -8.95 10.16 -27.06
C GLU A 135 -10.36 9.84 -27.53
N GLU A 136 -11.30 9.56 -26.62
CA GLU A 136 -12.71 9.35 -26.97
C GLU A 136 -13.34 10.58 -27.62
N ARG A 137 -13.03 11.76 -27.10
CA ARG A 137 -13.50 13.02 -27.69
C ARG A 137 -12.94 13.22 -29.09
N GLU A 138 -11.62 13.04 -29.27
CA GLU A 138 -10.97 13.16 -30.57
C GLU A 138 -11.54 12.15 -31.57
N LYS A 139 -11.78 10.90 -31.13
CA LYS A 139 -12.40 9.86 -31.96
C LYS A 139 -13.81 10.25 -32.41
N LEU A 140 -14.61 10.83 -31.52
CA LEU A 140 -15.96 11.29 -31.87
C LEU A 140 -15.92 12.48 -32.84
N GLU A 141 -14.99 13.42 -32.63
CA GLU A 141 -14.75 14.54 -33.55
C GLU A 141 -14.30 14.04 -34.95
N ALA A 142 -13.38 13.08 -35.00
CA ALA A 142 -12.92 12.46 -36.24
C ALA A 142 -14.02 11.66 -36.95
N GLU A 143 -14.86 10.92 -36.21
CA GLU A 143 -16.00 10.20 -36.79
C GLU A 143 -17.03 11.17 -37.39
N MET A 144 -17.34 12.27 -36.69
CA MET A 144 -18.22 13.31 -37.23
C MET A 144 -17.63 13.96 -38.48
N ALA A 145 -16.33 14.28 -38.47
CA ALA A 145 -15.64 14.84 -39.63
C ALA A 145 -15.71 13.89 -40.83
N ALA A 146 -15.37 12.62 -40.66
CA ALA A 146 -15.45 11.61 -41.71
C ALA A 146 -16.88 11.44 -42.26
N ARG A 147 -17.90 11.55 -41.39
CA ARG A 147 -19.31 11.51 -41.80
C ARG A 147 -19.71 12.72 -42.64
N ILE A 148 -19.19 13.91 -42.31
CA ILE A 148 -19.42 15.13 -43.08
C ILE A 148 -18.70 15.04 -44.43
N ASP A 149 -17.43 14.63 -44.46
CA ASP A 149 -16.64 14.47 -45.69
C ASP A 149 -17.31 13.48 -46.65
N LYS A 150 -17.77 12.33 -46.13
CA LYS A 150 -18.51 11.34 -46.92
C LYS A 150 -19.79 11.92 -47.54
N ARG A 151 -20.51 12.80 -46.84
CA ARG A 151 -21.69 13.49 -47.39
C ARG A 151 -21.28 14.54 -48.43
N MET A 152 -20.20 15.27 -48.19
CA MET A 152 -19.68 16.27 -49.11
C MET A 152 -19.20 15.63 -50.42
N GLU A 153 -18.56 14.47 -50.38
CA GLU A 153 -18.18 13.71 -51.58
C GLU A 153 -19.40 13.31 -52.43
N LEU A 154 -20.49 12.86 -51.79
CA LEU A 154 -21.72 12.51 -52.50
C LEU A 154 -22.38 13.72 -53.17
N VAL A 155 -22.38 14.87 -52.49
CA VAL A 155 -22.99 16.13 -53.00
C VAL A 155 -22.11 16.79 -54.07
N CYS A 156 -20.78 16.79 -53.91
CA CYS A 156 -19.87 17.37 -54.89
C CYS A 156 -19.65 16.46 -56.10
N GLY A 157 -19.61 15.14 -55.91
CA GLY A 157 -19.40 14.16 -56.99
C GLY A 157 -20.54 14.09 -58.00
N THR A 158 -21.75 14.48 -57.62
CA THR A 158 -22.91 14.55 -58.52
C THR A 158 -22.85 15.75 -59.47
N LYS A 159 -22.11 16.82 -59.13
CA LYS A 159 -22.07 18.06 -59.91
C LYS A 159 -21.27 17.96 -61.21
N ASN A 160 -20.36 16.98 -61.34
CA ASN A 160 -19.52 16.82 -62.53
C ASN A 160 -20.14 15.92 -63.63
N ARG A 161 -21.38 15.44 -63.48
CA ARG A 161 -21.99 14.48 -64.44
C ARG A 161 -23.23 14.98 -65.20
N THR A 162 -23.67 16.22 -64.98
CA THR A 162 -24.88 16.73 -65.65
C THR A 162 -24.54 17.90 -66.56
N ASP A 163 -24.17 17.58 -67.79
CA ASP A 163 -24.14 18.54 -68.89
C ASP A 163 -25.57 18.94 -69.29
N GLY A 164 -25.87 20.23 -69.21
CA GLY A 164 -26.78 20.93 -70.12
C GLY A 164 -28.28 21.01 -69.82
N ALA A 165 -28.93 20.01 -69.21
CA ALA A 165 -30.42 19.99 -69.13
C ALA A 165 -31.02 20.17 -67.72
N GLY A 166 -30.19 20.30 -66.67
CA GLY A 166 -30.65 20.28 -65.27
C GLY A 166 -30.98 21.64 -64.63
N CYS A 167 -30.78 22.76 -65.32
CA CYS A 167 -30.77 24.10 -64.71
C CYS A 167 -32.13 24.52 -64.10
N GLU A 168 -33.25 24.16 -64.73
CA GLU A 168 -34.59 24.51 -64.20
C GLU A 168 -34.96 23.66 -62.97
N LYS A 169 -34.62 22.38 -62.98
CA LYS A 169 -34.90 21.47 -61.85
C LYS A 169 -34.12 21.86 -60.60
N VAL A 170 -32.88 22.32 -60.79
CA VAL A 170 -32.03 22.87 -59.71
C VAL A 170 -32.65 24.13 -59.10
N ASN A 171 -33.36 24.95 -59.89
CA ASN A 171 -33.98 26.18 -59.41
C ASN A 171 -35.24 25.90 -58.57
N GLU A 172 -36.04 24.90 -58.99
CA GLU A 172 -37.19 24.40 -58.22
C GLU A 172 -36.73 23.77 -56.89
N GLU A 173 -35.70 22.92 -56.91
CA GLU A 173 -35.08 22.37 -55.70
C GLU A 173 -34.49 23.48 -54.81
N LEU A 174 -33.88 24.53 -55.38
CA LEU A 174 -33.38 25.69 -54.61
C LEU A 174 -34.51 26.43 -53.89
N LEU A 175 -35.66 26.61 -54.53
CA LEU A 175 -36.84 27.22 -53.90
C LEU A 175 -37.40 26.32 -52.79
N GLN A 176 -37.44 25.01 -53.03
CA GLN A 176 -37.89 24.04 -52.04
C GLN A 176 -36.95 24.02 -50.82
N LEU A 177 -35.64 24.00 -51.05
CA LEU A 177 -34.60 24.07 -50.01
C LEU A 177 -34.60 25.40 -49.27
N ARG A 178 -34.93 26.53 -49.91
CA ARG A 178 -35.12 27.82 -49.22
C ARG A 178 -36.32 27.77 -48.29
N LYS A 179 -37.43 27.21 -48.77
CA LYS A 179 -38.67 27.08 -47.98
C LYS A 179 -38.47 26.11 -46.81
N GLU A 180 -37.75 25.02 -47.03
CA GLU A 180 -37.39 24.06 -45.99
C GLU A 180 -36.37 24.64 -45.00
N ASN A 181 -35.36 25.39 -45.46
CA ASN A 181 -34.47 26.15 -44.56
C ASN A 181 -35.19 27.21 -43.74
N GLU A 182 -36.17 27.90 -44.33
CA GLU A 182 -36.99 28.85 -43.59
C GLU A 182 -37.84 28.15 -42.53
N SER A 183 -38.39 26.97 -42.86
CA SER A 183 -39.11 26.11 -41.91
C SER A 183 -38.21 25.57 -40.79
N LEU A 184 -37.01 25.09 -41.14
CA LEU A 184 -36.01 24.63 -40.18
C LEU A 184 -35.47 25.76 -39.33
N ARG A 185 -35.28 26.95 -39.89
CA ARG A 185 -34.97 28.16 -39.14
C ARG A 185 -36.10 28.49 -38.17
N LYS A 186 -37.36 28.54 -38.60
CA LYS A 186 -38.51 28.74 -37.68
C LYS A 186 -38.54 27.71 -36.55
N ARG A 187 -38.24 26.44 -36.85
CA ARG A 187 -38.09 25.38 -35.84
C ARG A 187 -36.89 25.57 -34.91
N LEU A 188 -35.74 26.01 -35.41
CA LEU A 188 -34.51 26.22 -34.64
C LEU A 188 -34.54 27.52 -33.81
N THR A 189 -35.14 28.57 -34.34
CA THR A 189 -35.37 29.84 -33.64
C THR A 189 -36.47 29.70 -32.58
N GLY A 190 -37.11 28.54 -32.50
CA GLY A 190 -37.83 28.13 -31.30
C GLY A 190 -39.21 28.75 -31.15
N GLU A 191 -39.86 29.17 -32.23
CA GLU A 191 -41.21 29.75 -32.20
C GLU A 191 -42.30 28.72 -31.78
N GLY A 192 -41.92 27.49 -31.43
CA GLY A 192 -42.82 26.43 -30.96
C GLY A 192 -42.23 25.39 -29.99
N THR A 193 -41.11 25.66 -29.32
CA THR A 193 -40.53 24.70 -28.35
C THR A 193 -40.24 25.34 -27.01
N SER A 194 -41.30 25.59 -26.23
CA SER A 194 -41.19 25.76 -24.77
C SER A 194 -40.35 24.62 -24.13
N CYS A 195 -40.40 23.42 -24.71
CA CYS A 195 -39.71 22.22 -24.24
C CYS A 195 -38.17 22.31 -24.11
N SER A 196 -37.48 23.10 -24.95
CA SER A 196 -36.01 23.21 -24.85
C SER A 196 -35.58 24.11 -23.69
N GLU A 197 -36.26 25.24 -23.53
CA GLU A 197 -35.98 26.19 -22.45
C GLU A 197 -36.43 25.61 -21.10
N ASP A 198 -37.51 24.84 -21.09
CA ASP A 198 -37.96 24.03 -19.95
C ASP A 198 -36.90 23.00 -19.55
N ARG A 199 -36.24 22.35 -20.52
CA ARG A 199 -35.18 21.37 -20.23
C ARG A 199 -33.91 22.02 -19.69
N ILE A 200 -33.51 23.18 -20.22
CA ILE A 200 -32.39 23.95 -19.69
C ILE A 200 -32.70 24.40 -18.25
N SER A 201 -33.91 24.91 -18.02
CA SER A 201 -34.36 25.32 -16.69
C SER A 201 -34.42 24.14 -15.71
N SER A 202 -34.86 22.96 -16.15
CA SER A 202 -34.84 21.73 -15.36
C SER A 202 -33.42 21.32 -14.98
N LEU A 203 -32.50 21.29 -15.95
CA LEU A 203 -31.09 20.96 -15.69
C LEU A 203 -30.40 21.99 -14.79
N GLN A 204 -30.72 23.28 -14.94
CA GLN A 204 -30.22 24.31 -14.03
C GLN A 204 -30.72 24.09 -12.59
N ARG A 205 -32.00 23.70 -12.43
CA ARG A 205 -32.58 23.38 -11.12
C ARG A 205 -31.91 22.15 -10.51
N GLU A 206 -31.77 21.07 -11.28
CA GLU A 206 -31.08 19.85 -10.85
C GLU A 206 -29.61 20.14 -10.45
N MET A 207 -28.89 20.96 -11.23
CA MET A 207 -27.53 21.39 -10.86
C MET A 207 -27.51 22.19 -9.55
N ALA A 208 -28.48 23.05 -9.31
CA ALA A 208 -28.58 23.81 -8.07
C ALA A 208 -28.87 22.87 -6.87
N ASP A 209 -29.73 21.87 -7.06
CA ASP A 209 -30.07 20.89 -6.02
C ASP A 209 -28.90 19.96 -5.71
N LEU A 210 -28.17 19.48 -6.73
CA LEU A 210 -26.95 18.69 -6.53
C LEU A 210 -25.88 19.47 -5.77
N LYS A 211 -25.68 20.75 -6.08
CA LYS A 211 -24.76 21.62 -5.32
C LYS A 211 -25.20 21.75 -3.86
N ARG A 212 -26.50 21.88 -3.60
CA ARG A 212 -27.05 21.93 -2.24
C ARG A 212 -26.77 20.63 -1.47
N GLN A 213 -27.01 19.48 -2.10
CA GLN A 213 -26.71 18.17 -1.51
C GLN A 213 -25.21 17.96 -1.24
N MET A 214 -24.33 18.47 -2.11
CA MET A 214 -22.87 18.39 -1.87
C MET A 214 -22.44 19.20 -0.65
N VAL A 215 -23.04 20.38 -0.43
CA VAL A 215 -22.76 21.19 0.76
C VAL A 215 -23.28 20.48 2.01
N GLU A 216 -24.49 19.94 1.95
CA GLU A 216 -25.10 19.20 3.06
C GLU A 216 -24.29 17.96 3.45
N LYS A 217 -23.83 17.17 2.47
CA LYS A 217 -22.96 16.01 2.72
C LYS A 217 -21.62 16.40 3.34
N ARG A 218 -21.01 17.51 2.90
CA ARG A 218 -19.77 18.03 3.51
C ARG A 218 -19.96 18.35 5.00
N CYS A 219 -21.08 18.98 5.37
CA CYS A 219 -21.37 19.23 6.78
C CYS A 219 -21.51 17.93 7.58
N GLY A 220 -22.14 16.90 7.02
CA GLY A 220 -22.23 15.58 7.66
C GLY A 220 -20.87 14.91 7.88
N ASP A 221 -19.95 15.04 6.92
CA ASP A 221 -18.58 14.53 7.06
C ASP A 221 -17.81 15.25 8.19
N ASP A 222 -18.00 16.57 8.34
CA ASP A 222 -17.41 17.37 9.42
C ASP A 222 -17.96 16.96 10.80
N GLU A 223 -19.26 16.68 10.91
CA GLU A 223 -19.87 16.16 12.15
C GLU A 223 -19.33 14.76 12.51
N VAL A 224 -19.24 13.86 11.52
CA VAL A 224 -18.65 12.53 11.73
C VAL A 224 -17.18 12.63 12.15
N PHE A 225 -16.43 13.57 11.58
CA PHE A 225 -15.05 13.83 11.97
C PHE A 225 -14.97 14.34 13.42
N ALA A 226 -15.83 15.29 13.81
CA ALA A 226 -15.90 15.79 15.19
C ALA A 226 -16.22 14.67 16.19
N LEU A 227 -17.21 13.83 15.89
CA LEU A 227 -17.58 12.69 16.74
C LEU A 227 -16.46 11.65 16.86
N LYS A 228 -15.72 11.38 15.78
CA LYS A 228 -14.55 10.48 15.83
C LYS A 228 -13.48 11.02 16.78
N LYS A 229 -13.20 12.33 16.73
CA LYS A 229 -12.24 12.98 17.61
C LYS A 229 -12.68 12.89 19.07
N GLU A 230 -13.95 13.14 19.37
CA GLU A 230 -14.50 13.03 20.72
C GLU A 230 -14.40 11.58 21.26
N ILE A 231 -14.71 10.57 20.43
CA ILE A 231 -14.55 9.15 20.79
C ILE A 231 -13.08 8.82 21.09
N GLU A 232 -12.15 9.38 20.32
CA GLU A 232 -10.71 9.18 20.54
C GLU A 232 -10.24 9.82 21.85
N GLU A 233 -10.70 11.03 22.17
CA GLU A 233 -10.44 11.70 23.45
C GLU A 233 -11.03 10.91 24.64
N LEU A 234 -12.26 10.41 24.51
CA LEU A 234 -12.90 9.56 25.52
C LEU A 234 -12.15 8.25 25.73
N ARG A 235 -11.63 7.63 24.66
CA ARG A 235 -10.79 6.43 24.77
C ARG A 235 -9.47 6.74 25.46
N GLY A 236 -8.82 7.85 25.12
CA GLY A 236 -7.58 8.29 25.76
C GLY A 236 -7.75 8.54 27.27
N THR A 237 -8.81 9.26 27.64
CA THR A 237 -9.12 9.53 29.06
C THR A 237 -9.49 8.26 29.84
N ALA A 238 -10.23 7.33 29.23
CA ALA A 238 -10.54 6.04 29.84
C ALA A 238 -9.28 5.19 30.10
N LEU A 239 -8.33 5.16 29.15
CA LEU A 239 -7.04 4.48 29.33
C LEU A 239 -6.23 5.08 30.49
N VAL A 240 -6.16 6.41 30.57
CA VAL A 240 -5.46 7.10 31.68
C VAL A 240 -6.12 6.77 33.02
N LYS A 241 -7.46 6.77 33.08
CA LYS A 241 -8.20 6.42 34.30
C LYS A 241 -7.91 5.00 34.77
N ILE A 242 -7.90 4.02 33.85
CA ILE A 242 -7.59 2.62 34.18
C ILE A 242 -6.16 2.48 34.73
N ASN A 243 -5.20 3.19 34.15
CA ASN A 243 -3.81 3.19 34.65
C ASN A 243 -3.73 3.76 36.08
N PHE A 244 -4.43 4.87 36.35
CA PHE A 244 -4.49 5.45 37.70
C PHE A 244 -5.14 4.51 38.72
N GLU A 245 -6.23 3.84 38.36
CA GLU A 245 -6.89 2.88 39.25
C GLU A 245 -6.00 1.66 39.56
N GLN A 246 -5.21 1.18 38.58
CA GLN A 246 -4.22 0.13 38.81
C GLN A 246 -3.08 0.57 39.72
N GLU A 247 -2.62 1.82 39.60
CA GLU A 247 -1.56 2.36 40.45
C GLU A 247 -1.99 2.53 41.91
N ILE A 248 -3.26 2.89 42.16
CA ILE A 248 -3.82 3.02 43.51
C ILE A 248 -4.09 1.65 44.16
N ALA A 249 -4.39 0.62 43.35
CA ALA A 249 -4.76 -0.71 43.84
C ALA A 249 -3.55 -1.65 44.12
N GLY A 250 -2.33 -1.24 43.77
CA GLY A 250 -1.08 -1.94 44.06
C GLY A 250 -0.43 -1.50 45.37
#